data_AF-A0A3L8S4R6-F1
#
_entry.id   AF-A0A3L8S4R6-F1
#
_cell.length_a   1.000
_cell.length_b   1.000
_cell.length_c   1.000
_cell.angle_alpha   90.00
_cell.angle_beta   90.00
_cell.angle_gamma   90.00
#
_symmetry.space_group_name_H-M   'P 1'
#
loop_
_entity.id
_entity.type
_entity.pdbx_description
1 polymer ?
#
loop_
_entity_poly.entity_id
_entity_poly.type
_entity_poly.pdbx_seq_one_letter_code
_entity_poly.pdbx_strand_id
1 'polypeptide(L)'
;MEDLDALLAELEQNSCLANKDRVPQGPSSSQDAQHGSLKAPLPPQAQPPGEGLDSVYSTPLPVPKPLLPSPPHTEAARQLDELLADLGYTQSKLAAAGQGAGVPTESLLDNMLDSLTRDLQELGITAAPAGVCAACRKPIAGKVLTALGKTWHPEHFTCTRCGQELDKGPFFEQGGQAFCEEDYHQAFSPHCAYCAGPIREKVLTALEQTWHPEHFFCAHCRKMFGDEGFLERHGKPYCHQDFLAMFAPKCQGCERPVMDNYLSALQGVWHTECFVCTECLTGFTGGSFFELEGRPYCELHFHQRQGTICHGCGRPITGRCITAAGRRYHPEHFICTYCLGRLHKGTFCEYDDKMYCRPCYNKLFA
;
A
#
# COMPACT_ATOMS: atom_id res chain seq x y z
N MET A 1 -30.72 23.84 -75.51
CA MET A 1 -30.82 22.80 -74.46
C MET A 1 -29.85 21.68 -74.83
N GLU A 2 -28.60 22.05 -75.14
CA GLU A 2 -27.53 21.14 -75.59
C GLU A 2 -26.18 21.55 -74.97
N ASP A 3 -26.06 22.77 -74.42
CA ASP A 3 -24.85 23.23 -73.72
C ASP A 3 -24.79 22.87 -72.22
N LEU A 4 -25.85 22.29 -71.64
CA LEU A 4 -25.87 21.88 -70.23
C LEU A 4 -25.42 20.43 -70.03
N ASP A 5 -25.53 19.59 -71.06
CA ASP A 5 -25.00 18.21 -71.05
C ASP A 5 -23.49 18.18 -71.34
N ALA A 6 -22.95 19.17 -72.06
CA ALA A 6 -21.51 19.32 -72.27
C ALA A 6 -20.77 19.75 -70.98
N LEU A 7 -21.40 20.56 -70.12
CA LEU A 7 -20.81 21.00 -68.85
C LEU A 7 -20.91 19.96 -67.72
N LEU A 8 -21.83 19.00 -67.82
CA LEU A 8 -21.87 17.84 -66.91
C LEU A 8 -20.85 16.75 -67.31
N ALA A 9 -20.47 16.65 -68.59
CA ALA A 9 -19.43 15.73 -69.05
C ALA A 9 -17.99 16.20 -68.72
N GLU A 10 -17.74 17.51 -68.61
CA GLU A 10 -16.42 18.04 -68.23
C GLU A 10 -16.17 18.02 -66.71
N LEU A 11 -17.22 17.95 -65.88
CA LEU A 11 -17.09 17.85 -64.42
C LEU A 11 -16.90 16.40 -63.91
N GLU A 12 -17.28 15.38 -64.68
CA GLU A 12 -16.94 13.98 -64.35
C GLU A 12 -15.49 13.62 -64.75
N GLN A 13 -14.92 14.26 -65.77
CA GLN A 13 -13.51 14.06 -66.16
C GLN A 13 -12.50 14.74 -65.23
N ASN A 14 -12.90 15.76 -64.46
CA ASN A 14 -12.03 16.45 -63.49
C ASN A 14 -12.04 15.85 -62.07
N SER A 15 -12.71 14.72 -61.83
CA SER A 15 -12.74 14.06 -60.52
C SER A 15 -11.72 12.90 -60.36
N CYS A 16 -10.98 12.53 -61.40
CA CYS A 16 -10.04 11.39 -61.36
C CYS A 16 -8.55 11.74 -61.37
N LEU A 17 -8.16 13.02 -61.27
CA LEU A 17 -6.75 13.44 -61.20
C LEU A 17 -6.48 14.36 -60.00
N ALA A 18 -6.85 13.91 -58.81
CA ALA A 18 -6.39 14.50 -57.56
C ALA A 18 -6.21 13.42 -56.49
N ASN A 19 -5.33 12.46 -56.74
CA ASN A 19 -4.51 11.94 -55.65
C ASN A 19 -3.06 11.98 -56.11
N LYS A 20 -2.43 13.11 -55.77
CA LYS A 20 -0.98 13.29 -55.68
C LYS A 20 -0.33 11.98 -55.32
N ASP A 21 0.73 11.66 -56.06
CA ASP A 21 1.77 10.71 -55.71
C ASP A 21 2.07 10.74 -54.21
N ARG A 22 1.35 9.94 -53.44
CA ARG A 22 1.86 9.43 -52.18
C ARG A 22 2.61 8.18 -52.58
N VAL A 23 3.88 8.40 -52.91
CA VAL A 23 4.92 7.40 -52.71
C VAL A 23 4.54 6.62 -51.45
N PRO A 24 4.27 5.31 -51.51
CA PRO A 24 4.31 4.53 -50.29
C PRO A 24 5.73 4.76 -49.79
N GLN A 25 5.85 5.46 -48.67
CA GLN A 25 7.12 5.57 -47.97
C GLN A 25 7.73 4.17 -47.95
N GLY A 26 9.04 4.11 -48.23
CA GLY A 26 9.82 2.87 -48.15
C GLY A 26 9.54 2.12 -46.85
N PRO A 27 9.92 0.83 -46.79
CA PRO A 27 9.37 -0.12 -45.84
C PRO A 27 9.33 0.49 -44.44
N SER A 28 8.14 0.55 -43.86
CA SER A 28 7.97 0.72 -42.43
C SER A 28 8.89 -0.28 -41.76
N SER A 29 9.89 0.26 -41.07
CA SER A 29 11.07 -0.43 -40.57
C SER A 29 10.65 -1.71 -39.88
N SER A 30 11.25 -2.85 -40.26
CA SER A 30 11.26 -4.03 -39.41
C SER A 30 11.81 -3.61 -38.06
N GLN A 31 10.95 -3.58 -37.04
CA GLN A 31 11.37 -3.28 -35.69
C GLN A 31 11.79 -4.59 -35.01
N ASP A 32 12.86 -4.51 -34.23
CA ASP A 32 13.27 -5.59 -33.36
C ASP A 32 12.56 -5.43 -32.01
N ALA A 33 11.90 -6.50 -31.55
CA ALA A 33 11.34 -6.52 -30.21
C ALA A 33 12.51 -6.56 -29.21
N GLN A 34 12.71 -5.46 -28.48
CA GLN A 34 13.74 -5.42 -27.45
C GLN A 34 13.24 -6.13 -26.20
N HIS A 35 14.06 -7.05 -25.70
CA HIS A 35 13.90 -7.60 -24.37
C HIS A 35 14.28 -6.50 -23.38
N GLY A 36 13.28 -5.89 -22.76
CA GLY A 36 13.46 -4.81 -21.82
C GLY A 36 13.59 -5.37 -20.40
N SER A 37 14.61 -4.90 -19.68
CA SER A 37 14.58 -4.87 -18.21
C SER A 37 14.35 -3.40 -17.83
N LEU A 38 13.35 -3.10 -16.99
CA LEU A 38 12.95 -1.73 -16.69
C LEU A 38 14.14 -0.89 -16.17
N LYS A 39 14.47 0.21 -16.88
CA LYS A 39 15.05 1.45 -16.32
C LYS A 39 13.92 2.48 -16.13
N ALA A 40 12.98 2.14 -15.26
CA ALA A 40 12.01 3.02 -14.58
C ALA A 40 11.83 2.36 -13.21
N PRO A 41 11.56 3.11 -12.10
CA PRO A 41 11.79 2.60 -10.76
C PRO A 41 11.10 1.25 -10.63
N LEU A 42 11.92 0.22 -10.42
CA LEU A 42 11.50 -1.15 -10.17
C LEU A 42 10.22 -1.09 -9.31
N PRO A 43 9.21 -1.96 -9.51
CA PRO A 43 8.40 -2.33 -8.35
C PRO A 43 9.43 -2.67 -7.27
N PRO A 44 9.41 -2.04 -6.07
CA PRO A 44 10.39 -2.36 -5.06
C PRO A 44 10.40 -3.88 -4.98
N GLN A 45 11.59 -4.46 -5.18
CA GLN A 45 11.75 -5.91 -5.15
C GLN A 45 10.93 -6.40 -3.97
N ALA A 46 10.10 -7.43 -4.18
CA ALA A 46 9.62 -8.21 -3.05
C ALA A 46 10.87 -8.48 -2.22
N GLN A 47 10.90 -7.98 -0.98
CA GLN A 47 12.07 -8.15 -0.13
C GLN A 47 12.37 -9.65 -0.12
N PRO A 48 13.57 -10.08 -0.54
CA PRO A 48 13.89 -11.50 -0.50
C PRO A 48 13.73 -12.00 0.95
N PRO A 49 13.27 -13.24 1.17
CA PRO A 49 13.34 -13.83 2.49
C PRO A 49 14.82 -14.06 2.83
N GLY A 50 15.39 -13.14 3.62
CA GLY A 50 16.80 -13.12 4.05
C GLY A 50 17.65 -12.18 3.19
N GLU A 51 18.32 -11.15 3.69
CA GLU A 51 18.84 -10.84 5.02
C GLU A 51 18.48 -9.37 5.35
N GLY A 52 17.45 -9.16 6.17
CA GLY A 52 16.94 -7.82 6.48
C GLY A 52 15.59 -7.86 7.22
N LEU A 53 15.35 -8.93 7.98
CA LEU A 53 14.14 -9.11 8.81
C LEU A 53 14.23 -8.30 10.12
N ASP A 54 14.75 -7.08 10.05
CA ASP A 54 14.94 -6.18 11.20
C ASP A 54 14.19 -4.85 11.02
N SER A 55 13.03 -4.81 10.37
CA SER A 55 12.24 -3.57 10.35
C SER A 55 10.72 -3.72 10.36
N VAL A 56 10.21 -4.93 10.50
CA VAL A 56 8.80 -5.16 10.89
C VAL A 56 8.81 -6.01 12.15
N TYR A 57 9.46 -5.51 13.20
CA TYR A 57 9.34 -6.12 14.51
C TYR A 57 8.06 -5.62 15.16
N SER A 58 7.23 -6.57 15.58
CA SER A 58 6.36 -6.33 16.74
C SER A 58 7.24 -6.38 17.97
N THR A 59 7.95 -5.29 18.26
CA THR A 59 8.67 -5.20 19.52
C THR A 59 7.65 -4.96 20.62
N PRO A 60 7.65 -5.76 21.70
CA PRO A 60 6.99 -5.35 22.92
C PRO A 60 7.58 -4.00 23.30
N LEU A 61 6.73 -2.97 23.48
CA LEU A 61 7.21 -1.76 24.12
C LEU A 61 7.78 -2.14 25.49
N PRO A 62 8.87 -1.50 25.96
CA PRO A 62 9.28 -1.64 27.35
C PRO A 62 8.07 -1.26 28.19
N VAL A 63 7.35 -2.25 28.72
CA VAL A 63 6.15 -2.01 29.52
C VAL A 63 6.66 -1.32 30.77
N PRO A 64 6.40 -0.01 30.97
CA PRO A 64 6.78 0.61 32.21
C PRO A 64 5.96 -0.11 33.27
N LYS A 65 6.63 -0.69 34.26
CA LYS A 65 5.97 -1.57 35.22
C LYS A 65 4.99 -0.72 36.02
N PRO A 66 3.68 -1.03 36.02
CA PRO A 66 2.73 -0.31 36.85
C PRO A 66 3.19 -0.42 38.30
N LEU A 67 3.47 0.71 38.92
CA LEU A 67 3.83 0.76 40.32
C LEU A 67 2.54 0.77 41.11
N LEU A 68 2.44 -0.14 42.07
CA LEU A 68 1.40 -0.06 43.08
C LEU A 68 1.91 0.84 44.20
N PRO A 69 1.08 1.74 44.73
CA PRO A 69 1.40 2.41 45.98
C PRO A 69 1.66 1.32 47.03
N SER A 70 2.84 1.35 47.65
CA SER A 70 3.18 0.33 48.65
C SER A 70 2.16 0.42 49.81
N PRO A 71 1.49 -0.69 50.17
CA PRO A 71 0.60 -0.70 51.32
C PRO A 71 1.43 -0.51 52.59
N PRO A 72 1.00 0.31 53.57
CA PRO A 72 1.66 0.37 54.86
C PRO A 72 1.19 -0.83 55.70
N HIS A 73 1.52 -2.05 55.31
CA HIS A 73 1.10 -3.20 56.11
C HIS A 73 2.21 -4.25 56.22
N THR A 74 3.05 -4.08 57.23
CA THR A 74 3.59 -5.25 57.94
C THR A 74 2.40 -5.99 58.57
N GLU A 75 2.49 -7.32 58.74
CA GLU A 75 1.49 -8.12 59.46
C GLU A 75 1.11 -7.47 60.81
N ALA A 76 2.07 -6.82 61.46
CA ALA A 76 1.88 -6.04 62.67
C ALA A 76 0.90 -4.86 62.51
N ALA A 77 0.90 -4.15 61.38
CA ALA A 77 -0.03 -3.04 61.14
C ALA A 77 -1.47 -3.52 60.90
N ARG A 78 -1.63 -4.69 60.25
CA ARG A 78 -2.95 -5.31 60.03
C ARG A 78 -3.57 -5.78 61.35
N GLN A 79 -2.75 -6.34 62.24
CA GLN A 79 -3.16 -6.72 63.60
C GLN A 79 -3.49 -5.50 64.47
N LEU A 80 -2.79 -4.38 64.29
CA LEU A 80 -3.09 -3.11 64.97
C LEU A 80 -4.43 -2.51 64.52
N ASP A 81 -4.74 -2.51 63.23
CA ASP A 81 -6.02 -2.02 62.70
C ASP A 81 -7.21 -2.88 63.19
N GLU A 82 -7.03 -4.20 63.30
CA GLU A 82 -8.04 -5.12 63.84
C GLU A 82 -8.28 -4.88 65.34
N LEU A 83 -7.22 -4.62 66.11
CA LEU A 83 -7.32 -4.25 67.53
C LEU A 83 -7.96 -2.86 67.74
N LEU A 84 -7.68 -1.89 66.86
CA LEU A 84 -8.29 -0.56 66.90
C LEU A 84 -9.78 -0.59 66.54
N ALA A 85 -10.18 -1.46 65.60
CA ALA A 85 -11.58 -1.69 65.27
C ALA A 85 -12.37 -2.32 66.44
N ASP A 86 -11.77 -3.29 67.14
CA ASP A 86 -12.35 -3.92 68.32
C ASP A 86 -12.45 -2.95 69.52
N LEU A 87 -11.45 -2.09 69.71
CA LEU A 87 -11.50 -1.02 70.71
C LEU A 87 -12.57 0.04 70.39
N GLY A 88 -12.74 0.40 69.11
CA GLY A 88 -13.82 1.29 68.67
C GLY A 88 -15.22 0.72 68.95
N TYR A 89 -15.40 -0.59 68.75
CA TYR A 89 -16.66 -1.28 69.06
C TYR A 89 -16.96 -1.32 70.56
N THR A 90 -15.95 -1.46 71.42
CA THR A 90 -16.11 -1.46 72.88
C THR A 90 -16.38 -0.05 73.46
N GLN A 91 -15.74 1.00 72.93
CA GLN A 91 -16.04 2.40 73.28
C GLN A 91 -17.47 2.81 72.88
N SER A 92 -17.90 2.37 71.70
CA SER A 92 -19.28 2.58 71.20
C SER A 92 -20.33 1.91 72.10
N LYS A 93 -19.97 0.81 72.78
CA LYS A 93 -20.85 0.07 73.69
C LYS A 93 -20.94 0.70 75.09
N LEU A 94 -19.95 1.49 75.50
CA LEU A 94 -19.92 2.20 76.78
C LEU A 94 -20.58 3.59 76.69
N ALA A 95 -20.64 4.21 75.51
CA ALA A 95 -21.29 5.51 75.30
C ALA A 95 -22.85 5.46 75.32
N ALA A 96 -23.45 4.27 75.33
CA ALA A 96 -24.91 4.10 75.32
C ALA A 96 -25.57 4.14 76.72
N ALA A 97 -24.82 4.37 77.81
CA ALA A 97 -25.36 4.46 79.16
C ALA A 97 -24.75 5.63 79.97
N GLY A 98 -25.53 6.69 80.18
CA GLY A 98 -25.32 7.65 81.28
C GLY A 98 -25.05 9.11 80.87
N GLN A 99 -25.62 10.05 81.63
CA GLN A 99 -25.85 11.47 81.34
C GLN A 99 -24.81 12.41 81.98
N GLY A 100 -24.66 13.61 81.40
CA GLY A 100 -24.76 14.87 82.15
C GLY A 100 -23.51 15.60 82.68
N ALA A 101 -23.21 16.73 82.02
CA ALA A 101 -22.77 18.03 82.56
C ALA A 101 -21.36 18.22 83.18
N GLY A 102 -20.63 19.20 82.62
CA GLY A 102 -19.56 19.96 83.29
C GLY A 102 -18.46 20.40 82.32
N VAL A 103 -18.42 21.69 81.95
CA VAL A 103 -17.36 22.31 81.15
C VAL A 103 -16.11 22.50 82.03
N PRO A 104 -14.91 21.99 81.65
CA PRO A 104 -13.66 22.39 82.28
C PRO A 104 -12.79 23.22 81.32
N THR A 105 -12.09 24.17 81.93
CA THR A 105 -11.23 25.21 81.34
C THR A 105 -10.05 24.67 80.52
N GLU A 106 -9.62 25.45 79.53
CA GLU A 106 -8.57 25.13 78.54
C GLU A 106 -7.22 24.70 79.15
N SER A 107 -6.90 25.07 80.40
CA SER A 107 -5.67 24.64 81.08
C SER A 107 -5.69 23.20 81.62
N LEU A 108 -6.87 22.60 81.80
CA LEU A 108 -7.01 21.20 82.26
C LEU A 108 -6.94 20.24 81.07
N LEU A 109 -7.39 20.67 79.89
CA LEU A 109 -7.33 19.88 78.67
C LEU A 109 -5.89 19.69 78.20
N ASP A 110 -5.05 20.74 78.27
CA ASP A 110 -3.62 20.64 77.93
C ASP A 110 -2.84 19.73 78.89
N ASN A 111 -3.13 19.79 80.20
CA ASN A 111 -2.50 18.88 81.17
C ASN A 111 -2.97 17.43 81.01
N MET A 112 -4.23 17.20 80.62
CA MET A 112 -4.73 15.86 80.31
C MET A 112 -4.18 15.33 78.98
N LEU A 113 -3.96 16.20 77.98
CA LEU A 113 -3.31 15.86 76.71
C LEU A 113 -1.82 15.53 76.91
N ASP A 114 -1.09 16.27 77.73
CA ASP A 114 0.32 15.99 78.05
C ASP A 114 0.48 14.73 78.88
N SER A 115 -0.44 14.46 79.81
CA SER A 115 -0.41 13.21 80.58
C SER A 115 -0.80 12.01 79.73
N LEU A 116 -1.81 12.13 78.85
CA LEU A 116 -2.13 11.09 77.87
C LEU A 116 -1.00 10.85 76.87
N THR A 117 -0.31 11.91 76.44
CA THR A 117 0.84 11.80 75.52
C THR A 117 2.03 11.10 76.19
N ARG A 118 2.26 11.36 77.48
CA ARG A 118 3.27 10.69 78.30
C ARG A 118 2.92 9.24 78.60
N ASP A 119 1.67 8.95 78.92
CA ASP A 119 1.19 7.59 79.21
C ASP A 119 1.18 6.73 77.92
N LEU A 120 0.92 7.33 76.75
CA LEU A 120 1.08 6.69 75.44
C LEU A 120 2.55 6.45 75.06
N GLN A 121 3.47 7.32 75.50
CA GLN A 121 4.92 7.11 75.38
C GLN A 121 5.44 5.98 76.28
N GLU A 122 4.90 5.83 77.49
CA GLU A 122 5.25 4.73 78.42
C GLU A 122 4.73 3.36 77.98
N LEU A 123 3.60 3.32 77.26
CA LEU A 123 3.06 2.10 76.63
C LEU A 123 3.72 1.76 75.29
N GLY A 124 4.77 2.50 74.88
CA GLY A 124 5.51 2.26 73.64
C GLY A 124 4.78 2.67 72.36
N ILE A 125 3.64 3.35 72.46
CA ILE A 125 2.91 3.93 71.32
C ILE A 125 3.48 5.32 71.05
N THR A 126 4.75 5.35 70.66
CA THR A 126 5.25 6.54 69.98
C THR A 126 4.60 6.55 68.60
N ALA A 127 3.61 7.43 68.38
CA ALA A 127 3.18 7.79 67.03
C ALA A 127 4.35 8.54 66.36
N ALA A 128 5.43 7.82 66.07
CA ALA A 128 6.53 8.34 65.32
C ALA A 128 5.96 8.74 63.95
N PRO A 129 6.11 10.01 63.53
CA PRO A 129 5.61 10.43 62.23
C PRO A 129 6.21 9.50 61.19
N ALA A 130 5.37 8.91 60.34
CA ALA A 130 5.77 7.92 59.34
C ALA A 130 6.59 8.52 58.17
N GLY A 131 7.14 9.72 58.38
CA GLY A 131 7.83 10.56 57.42
C GLY A 131 7.18 11.95 57.27
N VAL A 132 7.80 12.80 56.47
CA VAL A 132 7.31 14.15 56.11
C VAL A 132 6.82 14.12 54.67
N CYS A 133 5.59 14.59 54.42
CA CYS A 133 5.01 14.58 53.09
C CYS A 133 5.83 15.43 52.11
N ALA A 134 6.17 14.85 50.96
CA ALA A 134 6.95 15.54 49.93
C ALA A 134 6.22 16.74 49.30
N ALA A 135 4.88 16.72 49.26
CA ALA A 135 4.06 17.81 48.70
C ALA A 135 3.88 18.96 49.71
N CYS A 136 3.32 18.68 50.89
CA CYS A 136 2.94 19.73 51.85
C CYS A 136 3.97 19.98 52.96
N ARG A 137 5.05 19.20 53.01
CA ARG A 137 6.14 19.30 54.01
C ARG A 137 5.70 19.15 55.48
N LYS A 138 4.49 18.62 55.72
CA LYS A 138 3.97 18.35 57.06
C LYS A 138 4.23 16.89 57.47
N PRO A 139 4.39 16.60 58.77
CA PRO A 139 4.48 15.22 59.28
C PRO A 139 3.22 14.44 58.91
N ILE A 140 3.38 13.21 58.44
CA ILE A 140 2.25 12.35 58.09
C ILE A 140 1.81 11.59 59.34
N ALA A 141 0.59 11.86 59.80
CA ALA A 141 -0.06 11.13 60.87
C ALA A 141 -1.06 10.11 60.27
N GLY A 142 -0.93 8.83 60.61
CA GLY A 142 -1.80 7.77 60.10
C GLY A 142 -1.29 7.11 58.80
N LYS A 143 -2.17 6.88 57.83
CA LYS A 143 -1.86 6.15 56.59
C LYS A 143 -0.85 6.91 55.73
N VAL A 144 0.34 6.35 55.57
CA VAL A 144 1.40 6.88 54.70
C VAL A 144 1.42 6.14 53.36
N LEU A 145 1.58 6.89 52.27
CA LEU A 145 1.93 6.33 50.97
C LEU A 145 3.41 6.51 50.70
N THR A 146 4.11 5.41 50.40
CA THR A 146 5.52 5.47 49.98
C THR A 146 5.62 5.17 48.49
N ALA A 147 6.05 6.16 47.71
CA ALA A 147 6.16 6.11 46.25
C ALA A 147 7.28 7.06 45.79
N LEU A 148 7.98 6.72 44.70
CA LEU A 148 9.07 7.53 44.15
C LEU A 148 10.21 7.80 45.16
N GLY A 149 10.44 6.86 46.09
CA GLY A 149 11.41 7.02 47.19
C GLY A 149 11.07 8.11 48.22
N LYS A 150 9.82 8.58 48.25
CA LYS A 150 9.32 9.64 49.13
C LYS A 150 8.03 9.21 49.82
N THR A 151 7.67 9.91 50.90
CA THR A 151 6.40 9.69 51.60
C THR A 151 5.40 10.80 51.27
N TRP A 152 4.13 10.42 51.14
CA TRP A 152 3.04 11.28 50.70
C TRP A 152 1.79 11.01 51.55
N HIS A 153 0.97 12.05 51.74
CA HIS A 153 -0.42 11.81 52.15
C HIS A 153 -1.18 11.20 50.96
N PRO A 154 -2.16 10.31 51.20
CA PRO A 154 -3.01 9.76 50.13
C PRO A 154 -3.61 10.82 49.20
N GLU A 155 -4.16 11.88 49.79
CA GLU A 155 -4.73 13.06 49.11
C GLU A 155 -3.72 13.88 48.30
N HIS A 156 -2.43 13.83 48.65
CA HIS A 156 -1.38 14.62 48.02
C HIS A 156 -0.60 13.83 46.96
N PHE A 157 -0.87 12.53 46.82
CA PHE A 157 -0.27 11.69 45.78
C PHE A 157 -1.19 11.64 44.57
N THR A 158 -1.13 12.68 43.76
CA THR A 158 -2.01 12.89 42.60
C THR A 158 -1.24 12.87 41.28
N CYS A 159 -1.95 12.59 40.19
CA CYS A 159 -1.40 12.66 38.85
C CYS A 159 -1.01 14.11 38.52
N THR A 160 0.20 14.29 37.99
CA THR A 160 0.75 15.60 37.65
C THR A 160 -0.04 16.31 36.53
N ARG A 161 -0.75 15.57 35.66
CA ARG A 161 -1.53 16.14 34.54
C ARG A 161 -2.99 16.39 34.91
N CYS A 162 -3.74 15.37 35.36
CA CYS A 162 -5.17 15.50 35.65
C CYS A 162 -5.51 15.77 37.14
N GLY A 163 -4.57 15.65 38.06
CA GLY A 163 -4.81 15.84 39.49
C GLY A 163 -5.55 14.69 40.19
N GLN A 164 -5.82 13.59 39.50
CA GLN A 164 -6.48 12.40 40.07
C GLN A 164 -5.62 11.76 41.17
N GLU A 165 -6.24 11.39 42.29
CA GLU A 165 -5.60 10.62 43.37
C GLU A 165 -5.16 9.24 42.88
N LEU A 166 -3.88 8.91 43.08
CA LEU A 166 -3.25 7.67 42.63
C LEU A 166 -3.13 6.63 43.76
N ASP A 167 -3.82 6.84 44.88
CA ASP A 167 -3.72 6.04 46.10
C ASP A 167 -4.32 4.62 45.96
N LYS A 168 -5.28 4.45 45.05
CA LYS A 168 -6.06 3.22 44.86
C LYS A 168 -5.73 2.44 43.60
N GLY A 169 -4.93 3.02 42.70
CA GLY A 169 -4.70 2.48 41.36
C GLY A 169 -3.21 2.33 41.01
N PRO A 170 -2.89 1.54 39.98
CA PRO A 170 -1.56 1.54 39.42
C PRO A 170 -1.21 2.93 38.88
N PHE A 171 0.03 3.36 39.09
CA PHE A 171 0.56 4.59 38.52
C PHE A 171 1.88 4.35 37.79
N PHE A 172 2.27 5.32 36.97
CA PHE A 172 3.50 5.28 36.21
C PHE A 172 4.43 6.42 36.62
N GLU A 173 5.72 6.11 36.75
CA GLU A 173 6.77 7.06 37.07
C GLU A 173 7.51 7.49 35.80
N GLN A 174 7.61 8.79 35.55
CA GLN A 174 8.48 9.35 34.51
C GLN A 174 9.20 10.58 35.07
N GLY A 175 10.53 10.56 35.09
CA GLY A 175 11.33 11.71 35.54
C GLY A 175 11.07 12.15 36.99
N GLY A 176 10.69 11.22 37.88
CA GLY A 176 10.36 11.51 39.29
C GLY A 176 8.98 12.14 39.51
N GLN A 177 8.10 12.09 38.51
CA GLN A 177 6.70 12.52 38.58
C GLN A 177 5.76 11.32 38.43
N ALA A 178 4.62 11.38 39.11
CA ALA A 178 3.57 10.36 39.01
C ALA A 178 2.49 10.75 38.00
N PHE A 179 2.15 9.81 37.13
CA PHE A 179 1.09 9.94 36.12
C PHE A 179 0.06 8.81 36.28
N CYS A 180 -1.22 9.09 36.03
CA CYS A 180 -2.22 8.04 35.86
C CYS A 180 -1.95 7.29 34.54
N GLU A 181 -2.51 6.09 34.40
CA GLU A 181 -2.33 5.24 33.21
C GLU A 181 -2.66 5.99 31.90
N GLU A 182 -3.80 6.71 31.87
CA GLU A 182 -4.27 7.39 30.67
C GLU A 182 -3.36 8.56 30.26
N ASP A 183 -3.00 9.42 31.21
CA ASP A 183 -2.13 10.57 30.98
C ASP A 183 -0.70 10.18 30.61
N TYR A 184 -0.21 9.07 31.20
CA TYR A 184 1.10 8.52 30.88
C TYR A 184 1.12 8.04 29.43
N HIS A 185 0.16 7.22 29.03
CA HIS A 185 0.12 6.69 27.67
C HIS A 185 -0.09 7.79 26.64
N GLN A 186 -0.93 8.78 26.93
CA GLN A 186 -1.17 9.89 26.02
C GLN A 186 0.07 10.79 25.82
N ALA A 187 0.89 10.99 26.85
CA ALA A 187 2.09 11.83 26.73
C ALA A 187 3.31 11.09 26.18
N PHE A 188 3.49 9.82 26.56
CA PHE A 188 4.77 9.14 26.40
C PHE A 188 4.71 7.91 25.49
N SER A 189 3.52 7.40 25.15
CA SER A 189 3.42 6.26 24.24
C SER A 189 3.46 6.69 22.77
N PRO A 190 4.01 5.84 21.88
CA PRO A 190 3.94 6.08 20.45
C PRO A 190 2.48 6.07 19.99
N HIS A 191 2.17 6.91 19.00
CA HIS A 191 0.82 7.04 18.47
C HIS A 191 0.69 6.30 17.14
N CYS A 192 -0.46 5.68 16.92
CA CYS A 192 -0.71 4.97 15.68
C CYS A 192 -0.97 5.94 14.52
N ALA A 193 -0.26 5.77 13.41
CA ALA A 193 -0.43 6.61 12.22
C ALA A 193 -1.84 6.54 11.59
N TYR A 194 -2.61 5.47 11.85
CA TYR A 194 -3.97 5.32 11.33
C TYR A 194 -5.03 5.95 12.25
N CYS A 195 -5.09 5.56 13.53
CA CYS A 195 -6.14 6.03 14.45
C CYS A 195 -5.72 7.22 15.33
N ALA A 196 -4.46 7.65 15.26
CA ALA A 196 -3.85 8.65 16.14
C ALA A 196 -3.95 8.34 17.65
N GLY A 197 -4.31 7.12 18.04
CA GLY A 197 -4.37 6.68 19.43
C GLY A 197 -3.04 6.17 19.96
N PRO A 198 -2.79 6.26 21.28
CA PRO A 198 -1.57 5.74 21.92
C PRO A 198 -1.53 4.21 21.89
N ILE A 199 -0.39 3.64 21.54
CA ILE A 199 -0.15 2.20 21.45
C ILE A 199 0.42 1.71 22.78
N ARG A 200 -0.29 0.81 23.48
CA ARG A 200 0.06 0.39 24.85
C ARG A 200 0.94 -0.86 24.95
N GLU A 201 0.74 -1.83 24.06
CA GLU A 201 1.36 -3.15 24.18
C GLU A 201 2.33 -3.45 23.03
N LYS A 202 1.80 -3.87 21.89
CA LYS A 202 2.55 -4.24 20.71
C LYS A 202 2.56 -3.08 19.74
N VAL A 203 3.76 -2.53 19.52
CA VAL A 203 3.97 -1.55 18.47
C VAL A 203 4.47 -2.29 17.23
N LEU A 204 3.81 -2.04 16.10
CA LEU A 204 4.35 -2.38 14.80
C LEU A 204 5.03 -1.13 14.25
N THR A 205 6.34 -1.22 14.00
CA THR A 205 7.07 -0.13 13.35
C THR A 205 7.21 -0.49 11.88
N ALA A 206 6.74 0.39 10.99
CA ALA A 206 6.84 0.23 9.54
C ALA A 206 6.66 1.60 8.88
N LEU A 207 7.29 1.82 7.72
CA LEU A 207 7.19 3.09 6.97
C LEU A 207 7.61 4.30 7.81
N GLU A 208 8.66 4.15 8.63
CA GLU A 208 9.15 5.15 9.58
C GLU A 208 8.10 5.64 10.59
N GLN A 209 7.02 4.87 10.78
CA GLN A 209 5.89 5.21 11.63
C GLN A 209 5.52 4.04 12.53
N THR A 210 4.75 4.35 13.58
CA THR A 210 4.23 3.37 14.53
C THR A 210 2.76 3.09 14.30
N TRP A 211 2.38 1.82 14.41
CA TRP A 211 1.05 1.32 14.09
C TRP A 211 0.60 0.33 15.16
N HIS A 212 -0.71 0.24 15.36
CA HIS A 212 -1.27 -0.96 15.95
C HIS A 212 -1.13 -2.10 14.94
N PRO A 213 -0.81 -3.34 15.37
CA PRO A 213 -0.76 -4.50 14.48
C PRO A 213 -2.04 -4.69 13.67
N GLU A 214 -3.20 -4.37 14.27
CA GLU A 214 -4.52 -4.47 13.64
C GLU A 214 -4.82 -3.33 12.64
N HIS A 215 -4.14 -2.19 12.78
CA HIS A 215 -4.32 -1.02 11.91
C HIS A 215 -3.29 -0.94 10.77
N PHE A 216 -2.40 -1.93 10.67
CA PHE A 216 -1.45 -2.03 9.57
C PHE A 216 -1.99 -2.99 8.50
N PHE A 217 -2.79 -2.44 7.59
CA PHE A 217 -3.48 -3.19 6.52
C PHE A 217 -3.33 -2.50 5.17
N CYS A 218 -3.67 -3.20 4.09
CA CYS A 218 -3.61 -2.66 2.75
C CYS A 218 -4.50 -1.42 2.57
N ALA A 219 -3.94 -0.33 2.04
CA ALA A 219 -4.66 0.91 1.80
C ALA A 219 -5.83 0.79 0.80
N HIS A 220 -5.87 -0.27 -0.02
CA HIS A 220 -6.92 -0.52 -1.00
C HIS A 220 -7.95 -1.54 -0.50
N CYS A 221 -7.60 -2.82 -0.34
CA CYS A 221 -8.53 -3.86 0.11
C CYS A 221 -8.75 -3.95 1.63
N ARG A 222 -7.98 -3.22 2.46
CA ARG A 222 -7.98 -3.29 3.93
C ARG A 222 -7.68 -4.66 4.53
N LYS A 223 -7.15 -5.59 3.74
CA LYS A 223 -6.70 -6.89 4.23
C LYS A 223 -5.39 -6.72 5.02
N MET A 224 -5.30 -7.43 6.14
CA MET A 224 -4.05 -7.57 6.91
C MET A 224 -3.01 -8.31 6.07
N PHE A 225 -1.74 -7.95 6.27
CA PHE A 225 -0.62 -8.61 5.58
C PHE A 225 -0.36 -9.97 6.21
N GLY A 226 -0.14 -10.99 5.37
CA GLY A 226 0.28 -12.32 5.79
C GLY A 226 1.80 -12.48 5.69
N ASP A 227 2.26 -13.72 5.57
CA ASP A 227 3.69 -14.05 5.45
C ASP A 227 4.35 -13.45 4.21
N GLU A 228 3.56 -13.18 3.17
CA GLU A 228 3.98 -12.49 1.92
C GLU A 228 4.36 -11.01 2.15
N GLY A 229 4.10 -10.44 3.34
CA GLY A 229 4.42 -9.06 3.66
C GLY A 229 3.58 -8.02 2.90
N PHE A 230 4.16 -6.83 2.70
CA PHE A 230 3.52 -5.68 2.06
C PHE A 230 4.47 -4.98 1.08
N LEU A 231 3.89 -4.19 0.18
CA LEU A 231 4.62 -3.32 -0.75
C LEU A 231 4.27 -1.86 -0.45
N GLU A 232 5.26 -0.98 -0.49
CA GLU A 232 5.05 0.45 -0.25
C GLU A 232 4.95 1.22 -1.57
N ARG A 233 3.96 2.12 -1.66
CA ARG A 233 3.92 3.16 -2.69
C ARG A 233 3.45 4.49 -2.11
N HIS A 234 4.27 5.52 -2.23
CA HIS A 234 3.98 6.88 -1.73
C HIS A 234 3.61 6.89 -0.23
N GLY A 235 4.37 6.18 0.62
CA GLY A 235 4.13 6.12 2.07
C GLY A 235 2.88 5.35 2.48
N LYS A 236 2.27 4.58 1.56
CA LYS A 236 1.09 3.74 1.84
C LYS A 236 1.41 2.26 1.62
N PRO A 237 0.99 1.37 2.53
CA PRO A 237 1.22 -0.07 2.38
C PRO A 237 0.10 -0.70 1.53
N TYR A 238 0.48 -1.57 0.60
CA TYR A 238 -0.41 -2.32 -0.30
C TYR A 238 -0.10 -3.81 -0.24
N CYS A 239 -1.12 -4.65 -0.46
CA CYS A 239 -0.87 -6.08 -0.65
C CYS A 239 -0.31 -6.32 -2.06
N HIS A 240 0.35 -7.46 -2.25
CA HIS A 240 0.92 -7.82 -3.55
C HIS A 240 -0.10 -7.74 -4.69
N GLN A 241 -1.31 -8.26 -4.48
CA GLN A 241 -2.37 -8.29 -5.49
C GLN A 241 -2.81 -6.87 -5.92
N ASP A 242 -3.13 -6.01 -4.95
CA ASP A 242 -3.60 -4.65 -5.22
C ASP A 242 -2.50 -3.77 -5.80
N PHE A 243 -1.26 -3.96 -5.32
CA PHE A 243 -0.10 -3.24 -5.85
C PHE A 243 0.08 -3.56 -7.34
N LEU A 244 0.04 -4.84 -7.72
CA LEU A 244 0.15 -5.26 -9.11
C LEU A 244 -1.04 -4.77 -9.94
N ALA A 245 -2.27 -4.90 -9.43
CA ALA A 245 -3.46 -4.50 -10.17
C ALA A 245 -3.49 -2.99 -10.51
N MET A 246 -2.97 -2.14 -9.62
CA MET A 246 -3.01 -0.69 -9.78
C MET A 246 -1.76 -0.10 -10.41
N PHE A 247 -0.57 -0.64 -10.10
CA PHE A 247 0.71 0.00 -10.44
C PHE A 247 1.53 -0.77 -11.45
N ALA A 248 1.29 -2.06 -11.65
CA ALA A 248 2.05 -2.80 -12.65
C ALA A 248 1.59 -2.44 -14.07
N PRO A 249 2.53 -2.38 -15.03
CA PRO A 249 2.17 -2.12 -16.41
C PRO A 249 1.36 -3.30 -16.96
N LYS A 250 0.33 -2.99 -17.76
CA LYS A 250 -0.60 -4.01 -18.28
C LYS A 250 -0.19 -4.44 -19.68
N CYS A 251 -0.27 -5.75 -19.92
CA CYS A 251 -0.03 -6.32 -21.23
C CYS A 251 -1.05 -5.79 -22.24
N GLN A 252 -0.59 -5.22 -23.36
CA GLN A 252 -1.50 -4.70 -24.39
C GLN A 252 -2.28 -5.81 -25.14
N GLY A 253 -1.83 -7.06 -25.04
CA GLY A 253 -2.51 -8.21 -25.66
C GLY A 253 -3.59 -8.85 -24.79
N CYS A 254 -3.41 -8.90 -23.46
CA CYS A 254 -4.31 -9.63 -22.56
C CYS A 254 -4.79 -8.81 -21.35
N GLU A 255 -4.40 -7.54 -21.25
CA GLU A 255 -4.77 -6.56 -20.22
C GLU A 255 -4.38 -6.94 -18.78
N ARG A 256 -3.66 -8.05 -18.60
CA ARG A 256 -3.17 -8.49 -17.30
C ARG A 256 -1.86 -7.79 -16.92
N PRO A 257 -1.63 -7.52 -15.61
CA PRO A 257 -0.36 -7.05 -15.07
C PRO A 257 0.82 -7.90 -15.54
N VAL A 258 1.89 -7.24 -15.97
CA VAL A 258 3.15 -7.91 -16.35
C VAL A 258 4.16 -7.72 -15.23
N MET A 259 4.68 -8.82 -14.70
CA MET A 259 5.64 -8.81 -13.58
C MET A 259 7.08 -8.80 -14.10
N ASP A 260 7.51 -9.91 -14.70
CA ASP A 260 8.90 -10.11 -15.15
C ASP A 260 8.94 -10.67 -16.58
N ASN A 261 10.12 -10.55 -17.23
CA ASN A 261 10.40 -11.09 -18.56
C ASN A 261 9.36 -10.68 -19.62
N TYR A 262 9.33 -9.39 -19.94
CA TYR A 262 8.35 -8.81 -20.84
C TYR A 262 8.99 -8.18 -22.07
N LEU A 263 8.19 -8.02 -23.12
CA LEU A 263 8.59 -7.36 -24.35
C LEU A 263 8.09 -5.92 -24.34
N SER A 264 8.99 -5.00 -24.66
CA SER A 264 8.65 -3.60 -24.88
C SER A 264 8.54 -3.36 -26.38
N ALA A 265 7.32 -3.14 -26.87
CA ALA A 265 7.06 -2.94 -28.30
C ALA A 265 5.78 -2.11 -28.47
N LEU A 266 5.68 -1.36 -29.57
CA LEU A 266 4.47 -0.57 -29.91
C LEU A 266 4.08 0.45 -28.82
N GLN A 267 5.09 1.06 -28.18
CA GLN A 267 4.92 1.95 -27.02
C GLN A 267 4.16 1.33 -25.82
N GLY A 268 4.14 0.00 -25.72
CA GLY A 268 3.50 -0.75 -24.64
C GLY A 268 4.35 -1.90 -24.12
N VAL A 269 3.83 -2.58 -23.10
CA VAL A 269 4.41 -3.82 -22.57
C VAL A 269 3.56 -5.01 -22.98
N TRP A 270 4.21 -6.15 -23.18
CA TRP A 270 3.59 -7.39 -23.60
C TRP A 270 4.22 -8.56 -22.86
N HIS A 271 3.42 -9.57 -22.52
CA HIS A 271 4.00 -10.88 -22.25
C HIS A 271 4.64 -11.42 -23.53
N THR A 272 5.74 -12.17 -23.41
CA THR A 272 6.43 -12.82 -24.53
C THR A 272 5.48 -13.68 -25.38
N GLU A 273 4.58 -14.40 -24.71
CA GLU A 273 3.52 -15.22 -25.33
C GLU A 273 2.33 -14.44 -25.89
N CYS A 274 2.12 -13.20 -25.44
CA CYS A 274 1.04 -12.33 -25.92
C CYS A 274 1.46 -11.49 -27.13
N PHE A 275 2.77 -11.35 -27.38
CA PHE A 275 3.29 -10.62 -28.54
C PHE A 275 3.30 -11.52 -29.77
N VAL A 276 2.11 -11.68 -30.37
CA VAL A 276 1.85 -12.55 -31.52
C VAL A 276 1.22 -11.78 -32.65
N CYS A 277 1.28 -12.32 -33.88
CA CYS A 277 0.58 -11.73 -35.01
C CYS A 277 -0.93 -11.66 -34.75
N THR A 278 -1.54 -10.50 -34.99
CA THR A 278 -2.97 -10.27 -34.76
C THR A 278 -3.89 -11.20 -35.57
N GLU A 279 -3.45 -11.73 -36.72
CA GLU A 279 -4.28 -12.60 -37.56
C GLU A 279 -4.08 -14.09 -37.30
N CYS A 280 -2.83 -14.56 -37.22
CA CYS A 280 -2.54 -15.99 -37.03
C CYS A 280 -2.15 -16.39 -35.61
N LEU A 281 -2.08 -15.43 -34.69
CA LEU A 281 -1.75 -15.64 -33.28
C LEU A 281 -0.43 -16.40 -33.06
N THR A 282 0.47 -16.35 -34.06
CA THR A 282 1.78 -16.99 -34.01
C THR A 282 2.83 -15.98 -33.58
N GLY A 283 3.74 -16.40 -32.70
CA GLY A 283 4.89 -15.59 -32.29
C GLY A 283 5.86 -15.32 -33.45
N PHE A 284 6.67 -14.27 -33.29
CA PHE A 284 7.62 -13.83 -34.32
C PHE A 284 8.93 -14.61 -34.24
N THR A 285 9.05 -15.69 -35.02
CA THR A 285 10.19 -16.63 -34.98
C THR A 285 11.54 -15.99 -35.32
N GLY A 286 11.54 -14.87 -36.05
CA GLY A 286 12.75 -14.14 -36.46
C GLY A 286 13.02 -12.84 -35.71
N GLY A 287 12.26 -12.55 -34.63
CA GLY A 287 12.36 -11.28 -33.90
C GLY A 287 11.84 -10.05 -34.64
N SER A 288 11.58 -10.16 -35.95
CA SER A 288 11.02 -9.11 -36.79
C SER A 288 9.49 -9.17 -36.84
N PHE A 289 8.87 -8.00 -36.74
CA PHE A 289 7.44 -7.79 -36.87
C PHE A 289 7.16 -6.50 -37.63
N PHE A 290 5.91 -6.35 -38.07
CA PHE A 290 5.42 -5.13 -38.70
C PHE A 290 4.29 -4.53 -37.87
N GLU A 291 4.30 -3.21 -37.73
CA GLU A 291 3.26 -2.46 -37.05
C GLU A 291 2.21 -1.93 -38.05
N LEU A 292 0.94 -2.17 -37.76
CA LEU A 292 -0.17 -1.52 -38.44
C LEU A 292 -1.22 -1.13 -37.40
N GLU A 293 -1.55 0.17 -37.32
CA GLU A 293 -2.53 0.71 -36.34
C GLU A 293 -2.23 0.34 -34.88
N GLY A 294 -0.95 0.33 -34.49
CA GLY A 294 -0.53 -0.04 -33.13
C GLY A 294 -0.68 -1.54 -32.82
N ARG A 295 -0.85 -2.39 -33.84
CA ARG A 295 -0.97 -3.84 -33.70
C ARG A 295 0.16 -4.57 -34.43
N PRO A 296 0.68 -5.68 -33.87
CA PRO A 296 1.76 -6.44 -34.48
C PRO A 296 1.23 -7.44 -35.53
N TYR A 297 1.90 -7.50 -36.68
CA TYR A 297 1.60 -8.41 -37.79
C TYR A 297 2.88 -9.11 -38.26
N CYS A 298 2.74 -10.37 -38.68
CA CYS A 298 3.84 -11.05 -39.38
C CYS A 298 3.96 -10.48 -40.80
N GLU A 299 5.12 -10.68 -41.43
CA GLU A 299 5.41 -10.14 -42.76
C GLU A 299 4.31 -10.48 -43.78
N LEU A 300 3.82 -11.72 -43.76
CA LEU A 300 2.79 -12.17 -44.68
C LEU A 300 1.45 -11.43 -44.47
N HIS A 301 0.92 -11.41 -43.24
CA HIS A 301 -0.37 -10.78 -42.94
C HIS A 301 -0.32 -9.25 -43.09
N PHE A 302 0.82 -8.63 -42.80
CA PHE A 302 1.04 -7.21 -43.05
C PHE A 302 0.90 -6.88 -44.55
N HIS A 303 1.57 -7.64 -45.41
CA HIS A 303 1.51 -7.43 -46.85
C HIS A 303 0.16 -7.85 -47.46
N GLN A 304 -0.52 -8.86 -46.89
CA GLN A 304 -1.89 -9.22 -47.26
C GLN A 304 -2.86 -8.07 -47.02
N ARG A 305 -2.84 -7.47 -45.82
CA ARG A 305 -3.68 -6.30 -45.49
C ARG A 305 -3.41 -5.09 -46.36
N GLN A 306 -2.15 -4.84 -46.68
CA GLN A 306 -1.77 -3.75 -47.57
C GLN A 306 -2.00 -4.04 -49.06
N GLY A 307 -2.48 -5.23 -49.43
CA GLY A 307 -2.67 -5.61 -50.82
C GLY A 307 -1.37 -5.58 -51.62
N THR A 308 -0.28 -6.07 -51.04
CA THR A 308 1.08 -6.09 -51.63
C THR A 308 1.58 -7.51 -51.92
N ILE A 309 0.71 -8.52 -51.80
CA ILE A 309 1.02 -9.90 -52.12
C ILE A 309 0.95 -10.14 -53.62
N CYS A 310 1.93 -10.88 -54.14
CA CYS A 310 1.92 -11.34 -55.52
C CYS A 310 0.88 -12.43 -55.74
N HIS A 311 -0.08 -12.20 -56.63
CA HIS A 311 -1.11 -13.18 -56.96
C HIS A 311 -0.54 -14.47 -57.56
N GLY A 312 0.58 -14.38 -58.30
CA GLY A 312 1.20 -15.54 -58.94
C GLY A 312 1.95 -16.49 -58.00
N CYS A 313 2.48 -16.01 -56.86
CA CYS A 313 3.34 -16.82 -55.98
C CYS A 313 2.94 -16.77 -54.49
N GLY A 314 1.96 -15.94 -54.12
CA GLY A 314 1.50 -15.77 -52.74
C GLY A 314 2.50 -15.11 -51.79
N ARG A 315 3.64 -14.60 -52.29
CA ARG A 315 4.69 -13.98 -51.47
C ARG A 315 4.57 -12.44 -51.49
N PRO A 316 4.96 -11.75 -50.39
CA PRO A 316 5.12 -10.30 -50.36
C PRO A 316 5.95 -9.75 -51.52
N ILE A 317 5.49 -8.68 -52.17
CA ILE A 317 6.25 -8.00 -53.20
C ILE A 317 7.14 -6.92 -52.57
N THR A 318 8.44 -7.20 -52.48
CA THR A 318 9.45 -6.22 -52.06
C THR A 318 9.97 -5.46 -53.28
N GLY A 319 9.57 -4.19 -53.44
CA GLY A 319 10.06 -3.30 -54.50
C GLY A 319 9.13 -3.18 -55.72
N ARG A 320 9.67 -3.36 -56.94
CA ARG A 320 8.91 -3.12 -58.18
C ARG A 320 7.80 -4.16 -58.35
N CYS A 321 6.58 -3.69 -58.58
CA CYS A 321 5.42 -4.53 -58.84
C CYS A 321 4.73 -4.15 -60.15
N ILE A 322 4.09 -5.13 -60.78
CA ILE A 322 3.19 -4.91 -61.91
C ILE A 322 1.77 -5.04 -61.37
N THR A 323 1.01 -3.96 -61.48
CA THR A 323 -0.43 -3.96 -61.19
C THR A 323 -1.20 -4.13 -62.49
N ALA A 324 -2.07 -5.13 -62.54
CA ALA A 324 -2.91 -5.47 -63.68
C ALA A 324 -4.20 -6.13 -63.17
N ALA A 325 -5.35 -5.78 -63.73
CA ALA A 325 -6.65 -6.33 -63.34
C ALA A 325 -6.97 -6.23 -61.83
N GLY A 326 -6.57 -5.14 -61.18
CA GLY A 326 -6.72 -4.97 -59.72
C GLY A 326 -5.83 -5.89 -58.86
N ARG A 327 -5.00 -6.74 -59.47
CA ARG A 327 -4.06 -7.65 -58.81
C ARG A 327 -2.62 -7.17 -58.99
N ARG A 328 -1.74 -7.62 -58.10
CA ARG A 328 -0.32 -7.28 -58.14
C ARG A 328 0.52 -8.52 -58.36
N TYR A 329 1.59 -8.35 -59.11
CA TYR A 329 2.51 -9.41 -59.49
C TYR A 329 3.96 -8.92 -59.34
N HIS A 330 4.84 -9.84 -59.00
CA HIS A 330 6.26 -9.64 -59.29
C HIS A 330 6.46 -9.56 -60.81
N PRO A 331 7.44 -8.79 -61.31
CA PRO A 331 7.74 -8.71 -62.74
C PRO A 331 7.99 -10.08 -63.38
N GLU A 332 8.52 -11.04 -62.62
CA GLU A 332 8.80 -12.39 -63.07
C GLU A 332 7.56 -13.30 -63.08
N HIS A 333 6.55 -13.00 -62.26
CA HIS A 333 5.32 -13.78 -62.13
C HIS A 333 4.18 -13.22 -62.99
N PHE A 334 4.39 -12.12 -63.70
CA PHE A 334 3.45 -11.56 -64.65
C PHE A 334 3.67 -12.17 -66.03
N ILE A 335 3.15 -13.38 -66.22
CA ILE A 335 3.38 -14.21 -67.41
C ILE A 335 2.08 -14.65 -68.06
N CYS A 336 2.14 -14.94 -69.36
CA CYS A 336 1.03 -15.51 -70.10
C CYS A 336 0.73 -16.93 -69.62
N THR A 337 -0.52 -17.25 -69.29
CA THR A 337 -0.91 -18.60 -68.84
C THR A 337 -0.65 -19.68 -69.89
N TYR A 338 -0.71 -19.33 -71.19
CA TYR A 338 -0.52 -20.30 -72.27
C TYR A 338 0.95 -20.49 -72.68
N CYS A 339 1.65 -19.40 -72.99
CA CYS A 339 3.03 -19.48 -73.50
C CYS A 339 4.10 -19.25 -72.44
N LEU A 340 3.72 -18.92 -71.20
CA LEU A 340 4.61 -18.57 -70.09
C LEU A 340 5.55 -17.38 -70.36
N GLY A 341 5.34 -16.67 -71.48
CA GLY A 341 6.09 -15.47 -71.83
C GLY A 341 5.76 -14.30 -70.91
N ARG A 342 6.77 -13.53 -70.54
CA ARG A 342 6.64 -12.32 -69.72
C ARG A 342 5.73 -11.30 -70.40
N LEU A 343 4.75 -10.80 -69.67
CA LEU A 343 3.83 -9.78 -70.12
C LEU A 343 4.36 -8.40 -69.70
N HIS A 344 3.96 -7.35 -70.41
CA HIS A 344 4.31 -5.96 -70.08
C HIS A 344 3.02 -5.15 -69.92
N LYS A 345 3.09 -4.01 -69.23
CA LYS A 345 1.94 -3.10 -69.09
C LYS A 345 1.42 -2.71 -70.48
N GLY A 346 0.14 -3.00 -70.74
CA GLY A 346 -0.56 -2.65 -71.98
C GLY A 346 -0.58 -3.71 -73.09
N THR A 347 0.15 -4.83 -72.96
CA THR A 347 0.25 -5.87 -74.01
C THR A 347 -0.36 -7.22 -73.61
N PHE A 348 -1.37 -7.22 -72.73
CA PHE A 348 -2.02 -8.43 -72.25
C PHE A 348 -3.54 -8.31 -72.39
N CYS A 349 -4.21 -9.46 -72.48
CA CYS A 349 -5.65 -9.59 -72.40
C CYS A 349 -5.99 -10.48 -71.20
N GLU A 350 -7.08 -10.16 -70.50
CA GLU A 350 -7.60 -10.95 -69.40
C GLU A 350 -8.80 -11.78 -69.86
N TYR A 351 -8.84 -13.05 -69.48
CA TYR A 351 -9.97 -13.95 -69.69
C TYR A 351 -10.04 -14.93 -68.54
N ASP A 352 -11.20 -15.06 -67.88
CA ASP A 352 -11.41 -16.03 -66.79
C ASP A 352 -10.32 -15.94 -65.70
N ASP A 353 -10.07 -14.73 -65.18
CA ASP A 353 -9.02 -14.44 -64.18
C ASP A 353 -7.57 -14.81 -64.58
N LYS A 354 -7.35 -15.15 -65.85
CA LYS A 354 -6.04 -15.52 -66.40
C LYS A 354 -5.56 -14.50 -67.41
N MET A 355 -4.24 -14.36 -67.48
CA MET A 355 -3.58 -13.35 -68.28
C MET A 355 -2.95 -13.97 -69.51
N TYR A 356 -3.28 -13.43 -70.67
CA TYR A 356 -2.84 -13.95 -71.96
C TYR A 356 -2.09 -12.88 -72.74
N CYS A 357 -1.07 -13.31 -73.46
CA CYS A 357 -0.44 -12.49 -74.49
C CYS A 357 -1.47 -12.22 -75.61
N ARG A 358 -1.49 -11.03 -76.23
CA ARG A 358 -2.44 -10.75 -77.35
C ARG A 358 -2.43 -11.84 -78.44
N PRO A 359 -1.26 -12.34 -78.91
CA PRO A 359 -1.22 -13.46 -79.86
C PRO A 359 -1.85 -14.76 -79.35
N CYS A 360 -1.73 -15.03 -78.05
CA CYS A 360 -2.25 -16.23 -77.39
C CYS A 360 -3.77 -16.12 -77.23
N TYR A 361 -4.23 -14.96 -76.80
CA TYR A 361 -5.65 -14.66 -76.63
C TYR A 361 -6.40 -14.82 -77.96
N ASN A 362 -5.89 -14.20 -79.03
CA ASN A 362 -6.51 -14.29 -80.35
C ASN A 362 -6.48 -15.71 -80.96
N LYS A 363 -5.62 -16.60 -80.48
CA LYS A 363 -5.59 -18.00 -80.94
C LYS A 363 -6.53 -18.91 -80.15
N LEU A 364 -6.86 -18.52 -78.92
CA LEU A 364 -7.64 -19.35 -77.99
C LEU A 364 -9.10 -18.90 -77.87
N PHE A 365 -9.37 -17.61 -78.10
CA PHE A 365 -10.66 -16.98 -77.77
C PHE A 365 -11.21 -16.05 -78.88
N ALA A 366 -10.46 -15.80 -79.95
CA ALA A 366 -10.96 -15.18 -81.17
C ALA A 366 -11.11 -16.25 -82.25
#